data_AF-A0A2U3LNT6-F1
#
_entry.id   AF-A0A2U3LNT6-F1
#
_cell.length_a   1.000
_cell.length_b   1.000
_cell.length_c   1.000
_cell.angle_alpha   90.00
_cell.angle_beta   90.00
_cell.angle_gamma   90.00
#
_symmetry.space_group_name_H-M   'P 1'
#
loop_
_entity.id
_entity.type
_entity.pdbx_description
1 polymer ?
#
loop_
_entity_poly.entity_id
_entity_poly.type
_entity_poly.pdbx_seq_one_letter_code
_entity_poly.pdbx_strand_id
1 'polypeptide(L)' 'MAVEDVDTAALGRTWQTGLEATRRAGDEWLRSGRTALLRVPSVIVPATWNVPINPQHPESIRVQVLRVHRLAVDPRLLR' A
#
# COMPACT_ATOMS: atom_id res chain seq x y z
N MET A 1 -15.10 -6.14 1.54
CA MET A 1 -14.00 -5.16 1.62
C MET A 1 -13.68 -4.72 0.22
N ALA A 2 -14.06 -3.49 -0.11
CA ALA A 2 -13.77 -2.86 -1.37
C ALA A 2 -12.25 -2.67 -1.53
N VAL A 3 -11.75 -2.99 -2.72
CA VAL A 3 -10.36 -2.80 -3.14
C VAL A 3 -10.35 -2.06 -4.47
N GLU A 4 -9.42 -1.12 -4.63
CA GLU A 4 -9.10 -0.56 -5.94
C GLU A 4 -7.62 -0.75 -6.27
N ASP A 5 -7.30 -0.85 -7.56
CA ASP A 5 -5.94 -0.89 -8.08
C ASP A 5 -5.48 0.53 -8.37
N VAL A 6 -4.25 0.87 -8.00
CA VAL A 6 -3.66 2.14 -8.43
C VAL A 6 -3.42 2.12 -9.94
N ASP A 7 -3.84 3.18 -10.63
CA ASP A 7 -3.54 3.35 -12.04
C ASP A 7 -2.08 3.77 -12.23
N THR A 8 -1.23 2.78 -12.51
CA THR A 8 0.20 3.03 -12.75
C THR A 8 0.48 3.84 -14.01
N ALA A 9 -0.42 3.85 -15.00
CA ALA A 9 -0.25 4.67 -16.18
C ALA A 9 -0.45 6.15 -15.82
N ALA A 10 -1.40 6.46 -14.94
CA ALA A 10 -1.62 7.80 -14.40
C ALA A 10 -0.49 8.30 -13.48
N LEU A 11 0.25 7.40 -12.83
CA LEU A 11 1.44 7.76 -12.03
C LEU A 11 2.65 8.17 -12.89
N GLY A 12 2.62 7.87 -14.18
CA GLY A 12 3.71 8.14 -15.12
C GLY A 12 4.75 7.02 -15.21
N ARG A 13 5.55 7.05 -16.29
CA ARG A 13 6.50 5.97 -16.64
C ARG A 13 7.62 5.74 -15.63
N THR A 14 7.91 6.74 -14.78
CA THR A 14 8.99 6.73 -13.79
C THR A 14 8.46 6.77 -12.35
N TRP A 15 7.23 6.31 -12.12
CA TRP A 15 6.58 6.33 -10.81
C TRP A 15 7.42 5.67 -9.71
N GLN A 16 8.26 4.69 -10.06
CA GLN A 16 9.16 3.98 -9.16
C GLN A 16 10.11 4.91 -8.40
N THR A 17 10.49 6.03 -9.02
CA THR A 17 11.34 7.07 -8.43
C THR A 17 10.59 8.39 -8.20
N GLY A 18 9.31 8.44 -8.59
CA GLY A 18 8.46 9.63 -8.54
C GLY A 18 7.69 9.76 -7.22
N LEU A 19 8.35 10.22 -6.16
CA LEU A 19 7.74 10.34 -4.83
C LEU A 19 6.51 11.25 -4.81
N GLU A 20 6.53 12.36 -5.53
CA GLU A 20 5.41 13.31 -5.52
C GLU A 20 4.15 12.70 -6.16
N ALA A 21 4.30 12.02 -7.30
CA ALA A 21 3.19 11.37 -7.99
C ALA A 21 2.55 10.26 -7.16
N THR A 22 3.37 9.40 -6.55
CA THR A 22 2.90 8.29 -5.71
C THR A 22 2.24 8.78 -4.42
N ARG A 23 2.79 9.83 -3.77
CA ARG A 23 2.16 10.46 -2.60
C ARG A 23 0.82 11.08 -2.94
N ARG A 24 0.75 11.90 -4.00
CA ARG A 24 -0.49 12.55 -4.42
C ARG A 24 -1.61 11.54 -4.67
N ALA A 25 -1.30 10.43 -5.37
CA ALA A 25 -2.26 9.36 -5.61
C ALA A 25 -2.73 8.69 -4.32
N GLY A 26 -1.80 8.41 -3.39
CA GLY A 26 -2.15 7.87 -2.07
C GLY A 26 -3.02 8.82 -1.25
N ASP A 27 -2.70 10.12 -1.23
CA ASP A 27 -3.47 11.14 -0.52
C ASP A 27 -4.88 11.30 -1.10
N GLU A 28 -5.01 11.25 -2.43
CA GLU A 28 -6.30 11.32 -3.12
C GLU A 28 -7.15 10.10 -2.79
N TRP A 29 -6.60 8.90 -2.89
CA TRP A 29 -7.29 7.67 -2.50
C TRP A 29 -7.76 7.74 -1.04
N LEU A 30 -6.86 8.11 -0.12
CA LEU A 30 -7.16 8.17 1.32
C LEU A 30 -8.31 9.15 1.60
N ARG A 31 -8.25 10.37 1.04
CA ARG A 31 -9.32 11.38 1.18
C ARG A 31 -10.63 10.95 0.53
N SER A 32 -10.57 10.22 -0.58
CA SER A 32 -11.78 9.83 -1.32
C SER A 32 -12.68 8.90 -0.52
N GLY A 33 -12.10 8.09 0.37
CA GLY A 33 -12.84 7.11 1.17
C GLY A 33 -13.63 6.10 0.33
N ARG A 34 -13.30 5.89 -0.94
CA ARG A 34 -14.05 5.00 -1.85
C ARG A 34 -13.88 3.52 -1.54
N THR A 35 -12.70 3.13 -1.08
CA THR A 35 -12.34 1.73 -0.80
C THR A 35 -11.56 1.61 0.50
N ALA A 36 -11.65 0.44 1.14
CA ALA A 36 -10.91 0.14 2.36
C ALA A 36 -9.44 -0.22 2.06
N LEU A 37 -9.19 -0.76 0.88
CA LEU A 37 -7.89 -1.26 0.45
C LEU A 37 -7.49 -0.62 -0.88
N LEU A 38 -6.22 -0.25 -0.99
CA LEU A 38 -5.57 0.09 -2.26
C LEU A 38 -4.57 -1.00 -2.57
N ARG A 39 -4.57 -1.57 -3.78
CA ARG A 39 -3.51 -2.47 -4.22
C ARG A 39 -2.52 -1.68 -5.07
N VAL A 40 -1.26 -1.64 -4.64
CA VAL A 40 -0.18 -0.92 -5.32
C VAL A 40 0.95 -1.89 -5.70
N PRO A 41 1.59 -1.74 -6.86
CA PRO A 41 2.75 -2.56 -7.22
C PRO A 41 3.91 -2.30 -6.26
N SER A 42 4.64 -3.35 -5.91
CA SER A 42 5.90 -3.21 -5.19
C SER A 42 6.95 -2.64 -6.14
N VAL A 43 7.64 -1.59 -5.69
CA VAL A 43 8.79 -1.03 -6.40
C VAL A 43 10.03 -1.93 -6.31
N ILE A 44 10.10 -2.78 -5.27
CA ILE A 44 11.27 -3.60 -4.97
C ILE A 44 11.19 -4.96 -5.69
N VAL A 45 10.02 -5.61 -5.64
CA VAL A 45 9.86 -6.97 -6.14
C VAL A 45 8.84 -6.99 -7.28
N PRO A 46 9.24 -7.34 -8.52
CA PRO A 46 8.33 -7.40 -9.67
C PRO A 46 7.16 -8.35 -9.43
N ALA A 47 6.00 -8.04 -10.03
CA ALA A 47 4.78 -8.85 -9.94
C ALA A 47 4.33 -9.17 -8.50
N THR A 48 4.66 -8.29 -7.55
CA THR A 48 4.13 -8.32 -6.18
C THR A 48 3.46 -7.00 -5.85
N TRP A 49 2.59 -7.03 -4.84
CA TRP A 49 1.79 -5.88 -4.45
C TRP A 49 1.88 -5.62 -2.96
N ASN A 50 1.89 -4.33 -2.60
CA ASN A 50 1.59 -3.87 -1.26
C ASN A 50 0.12 -3.48 -1.20
N VAL A 51 -0.48 -3.59 -0.01
CA VAL A 51 -1.89 -3.25 0.20
C VAL A 51 -2.04 -2.28 1.37
N PRO A 52 -1.95 -0.96 1.13
CA PRO A 52 -2.38 0.03 2.11
C PRO A 52 -3.84 -0.17 2.54
N ILE A 53 -4.08 0.01 3.83
CA ILE A 53 -5.42 -0.06 4.45
C ILE A 53 -5.80 1.36 4.84
N ASN A 54 -7.01 1.80 4.46
CA ASN A 54 -7.58 3.06 4.90
C ASN A 54 -8.34 2.84 6.22
N PRO A 55 -7.82 3.27 7.38
CA PRO A 55 -8.49 3.07 8.68
C PRO A 55 -9.74 3.95 8.85
N GLN A 56 -9.92 4.98 8.02
CA GLN A 56 -11.11 5.85 8.07
C GLN A 56 -12.30 5.25 7.31
N HIS A 57 -12.08 4.24 6.47
CA HIS A 57 -13.15 3.58 5.73
C HIS A 57 -13.95 2.63 6.65
N PRO A 58 -15.31 2.63 6.63
CA PRO A 58 -16.13 1.80 7.53
C PRO A 58 -15.82 0.30 7.48
N GLU A 59 -15.53 -0.25 6.29
CA GLU A 59 -15.18 -1.66 6.16
C GLU A 59 -13.80 -2.03 6.72
N SER A 60 -12.94 -1.07 7.09
CA SER A 60 -11.63 -1.36 7.70
C SER A 60 -11.75 -2.09 9.03
N ILE A 61 -12.90 -1.96 9.72
CA ILE A 61 -13.23 -2.69 10.95
C ILE A 61 -13.21 -4.22 10.78
N ARG A 62 -13.29 -4.70 9.54
CA ARG A 62 -13.25 -6.13 9.20
C ARG A 62 -11.82 -6.67 9.17
N VAL A 63 -10.80 -5.81 9.17
CA VAL A 63 -9.39 -6.23 9.22
C VAL A 63 -9.04 -6.68 10.63
N GLN A 64 -8.49 -7.88 10.75
CA GLN A 64 -8.12 -8.48 12.03
C GLN A 64 -6.69 -9.01 11.99
N VAL A 65 -5.97 -8.80 13.08
CA VAL A 65 -4.66 -9.44 13.29
C VAL A 65 -4.92 -10.86 13.79
N LEU A 66 -4.72 -11.85 12.92
CA LEU A 66 -4.94 -13.26 13.26
C LEU A 66 -3.77 -13.87 14.02
N ARG A 67 -2.56 -13.38 13.78
CA ARG A 67 -1.33 -13.89 14.39
C ARG A 67 -0.23 -12.84 14.37
N VAL A 68 0.58 -12.83 15.42
CA VAL A 68 1.79 -12.01 15.51
C VAL A 68 2.98 -12.96 15.64
N HIS A 69 4.00 -12.76 14.81
CA HIS A 69 5.24 -13.52 14.86
C HIS A 69 6.39 -12.61 15.26
N ARG A 70 7.23 -13.06 16.19
CA ARG A 70 8.53 -12.44 16.43
C ARG A 70 9.51 -12.97 15.38
N LEU A 71 9.90 -12.12 14.45
CA LEU A 71 10.95 -12.45 13.48
C LEU A 71 12.31 -12.18 14.14
N ALA A 72 13.20 -13.17 14.16
CA ALA A 72 14.60 -12.95 14.50
C ALA A 72 15.25 -12.22 13.33
N VAL A 73 15.46 -10.91 13.48
CA VAL A 73 16.17 -10.12 12.47
C VAL A 73 17.63 -10.56 12.48
N ASP A 74 18.16 -10.90 11.30
CA ASP A 74 19.57 -11.26 11.15
C ASP A 74 20.46 -10.12 11.66
N PRO A 75 21.37 -10.36 12.63
CA PRO A 75 22.25 -9.31 13.16
C PRO A 75 23.09 -8.60 12.11
N ARG A 76 23.34 -9.23 10.94
CA ARG A 76 24.04 -8.61 9.81
C ARG A 76 23.26 -7.47 9.15
N LEU A 77 21.93 -7.44 9.31
CA LEU A 77 21.05 -6.39 8.77
C LEU A 77 20.95 -5.16 9.69
N LEU A 78 21.50 -5.23 10.91
CA LEU A 78 21.46 -4.16 11.91
C LEU A 78 22.75 -3.32 11.95
N ARG A 79 23.71 -3.60 11.05
CA ARG A 79 24.99 -2.87 10.94
C ARG A 79 24.92 -1.79 9.88
#